data_AF-A0A952WE55-F1
#
_entry.id   AF-A0A952WE55-F1
#
_cell.length_a   1.000
_cell.length_b   1.000
_cell.length_c   1.000
_cell.angle_alpha   90.00
_cell.angle_beta   90.00
_cell.angle_gamma   90.00
#
_symmetry.space_group_name_H-M   'P 1'
#
loop_
_entity.id
_entity.type
_entity.pdbx_description
1 polymer ?
#
loop_
_entity_poly.entity_id
_entity_poly.type
_entity_poly.pdbx_seq_one_letter_code
_entity_poly.pdbx_strand_id
1 'polypeptide(L)'
;MKTALLLATLALSAPVLAQDQPGVPLKVEGPTSVSIAPTPPQPTFTSLAKKGPDGKVMRLEGVVDIAAFAVNPLIDTATLARIRPAVLEWIADVDQLAIDNLDFIERLEPAPGQKGLLDKVDVEDKVQITQMSQMMNQLMSAGPLTATLEVKQQLTKEQSGLNQTITSDYLQQCMNEIQAEPVPAELAGNEQAIRNWRVNNLTKFLYHLSCKDPIASFQRMLVDAAKNIDRVVDAMALSGDQASKVRAEIPAVKAATTRQEQRAAVRRLMGHLSFEQRREFLTRTREVAPLTDPYLATSS
;
A
#
# COMPACT_ATOMS: atom_id res chain seq x y z
N MET A 1 -11.50 -30.24 -3.52
CA MET A 1 -11.42 -28.86 -4.06
C MET A 1 -10.64 -28.01 -3.06
N LYS A 2 -9.34 -27.79 -3.31
CA LYS A 2 -8.43 -26.94 -2.54
C LYS A 2 -7.62 -26.17 -3.58
N THR A 3 -8.12 -25.01 -3.99
CA THR A 3 -7.37 -24.13 -4.90
C THR A 3 -7.79 -22.70 -4.65
N ALA A 4 -6.77 -21.84 -4.48
CA ALA A 4 -6.82 -20.38 -4.43
C ALA A 4 -7.30 -19.71 -3.12
N LEU A 5 -6.46 -19.81 -2.09
CA LEU A 5 -6.20 -18.67 -1.20
C LEU A 5 -4.70 -18.64 -0.90
N LEU A 6 -3.91 -18.42 -1.96
CA LEU A 6 -2.46 -18.33 -1.93
C LEU A 6 -2.05 -16.99 -2.56
N LEU A 7 -2.47 -15.89 -1.93
CA LEU A 7 -2.03 -14.53 -2.27
C LEU A 7 -2.15 -13.66 -1.03
N ALA A 8 -1.22 -13.91 -0.10
CA ALA A 8 -0.64 -12.95 0.82
C ALA A 8 0.40 -13.72 1.65
N THR A 9 1.48 -14.15 1.00
CA THR A 9 2.73 -14.44 1.73
C THR A 9 3.42 -13.11 2.05
N LEU A 10 2.68 -12.17 2.65
CA LEU A 10 3.28 -11.33 3.66
C LEU A 10 3.54 -12.30 4.81
N ALA A 11 4.80 -12.42 5.22
CA ALA A 11 5.21 -13.29 6.31
C ALA A 11 4.57 -12.83 7.63
N LEU A 12 3.28 -13.12 7.81
CA LEU A 12 2.64 -13.28 9.11
C LEU A 12 3.11 -14.65 9.61
N SER A 13 4.24 -14.67 10.28
CA SER A 13 4.70 -15.82 11.06
C SER A 13 3.75 -16.05 12.23
N ALA A 14 2.66 -16.79 11.98
CA ALA A 14 1.93 -17.53 12.99
C ALA A 14 2.39 -19.01 12.95
N PRO A 15 2.46 -19.70 14.11
CA PRO A 15 3.00 -21.04 14.18
C PRO A 15 2.16 -22.05 13.39
N VAL A 16 2.86 -22.95 12.71
CA VAL A 16 2.35 -24.07 11.92
C VAL A 16 1.22 -24.80 12.64
N LEU A 17 0.00 -24.69 12.12
CA LEU A 17 -1.05 -25.69 12.38
C LEU A 17 -0.85 -26.85 11.42
N ALA A 18 -0.58 -28.02 11.99
CA ALA A 18 -0.35 -29.28 11.30
C ALA A 18 -1.47 -29.61 10.31
N GLN A 19 -1.08 -29.93 9.06
CA GLN A 19 -1.98 -30.54 8.09
C GLN A 19 -1.91 -32.06 8.23
N ASP A 20 -3.05 -32.66 8.60
CA ASP A 20 -3.33 -34.09 8.54
C ASP A 20 -3.17 -34.60 7.09
N GLN A 21 -2.27 -35.57 6.87
CA GLN A 21 -2.31 -36.45 5.70
C GLN A 21 -2.78 -37.84 6.13
N PRO A 22 -3.78 -38.43 5.48
CA PRO A 22 -4.23 -39.77 5.82
C PRO A 22 -3.30 -40.83 5.23
N GLY A 23 -2.74 -41.68 6.10
CA GLY A 23 -2.38 -43.05 5.71
C GLY A 23 -0.90 -43.44 5.74
N VAL A 24 -0.24 -43.34 6.90
CA VAL A 24 0.83 -44.30 7.30
C VAL A 24 0.76 -44.45 8.83
N PRO A 25 0.64 -45.66 9.41
CA PRO A 25 0.62 -45.81 10.86
C PRO A 25 2.04 -45.62 11.41
N LEU A 26 2.31 -44.44 11.97
CA LEU A 26 3.52 -44.16 12.75
C LEU A 26 3.33 -44.66 14.18
N LYS A 27 4.28 -45.48 14.62
CA LYS A 27 4.41 -46.00 15.99
C LYS A 27 4.59 -44.80 16.94
N VAL A 28 3.62 -44.57 17.82
CA VAL A 28 3.61 -43.45 18.76
C VAL A 28 4.59 -43.74 19.90
N GLU A 29 5.81 -43.24 19.79
CA GLU A 29 6.65 -42.97 20.96
C GLU A 29 6.15 -41.66 21.58
N GLY A 30 6.00 -41.65 22.91
CA GLY A 30 5.37 -40.55 23.65
C GLY A 30 6.05 -39.20 23.44
N PRO A 31 5.35 -38.07 23.71
CA PRO A 31 5.86 -36.75 23.43
C PRO A 31 7.05 -36.45 24.35
N THR A 32 8.25 -36.47 23.79
CA THR A 32 9.41 -35.79 24.37
C THR A 32 9.05 -34.31 24.44
N SER A 33 8.78 -33.81 25.64
CA SER A 33 8.52 -32.40 25.88
C SER A 33 9.77 -31.61 25.50
N VAL A 34 9.77 -31.01 24.30
CA VAL A 34 10.76 -30.02 23.93
C VAL A 34 10.50 -28.81 24.82
N SER A 35 11.36 -28.62 25.82
CA SER A 35 11.37 -27.40 26.64
C SER A 35 11.70 -26.22 25.72
N ILE A 36 10.67 -25.48 25.29
CA ILE A 36 10.84 -24.23 24.57
C ILE A 36 11.45 -23.25 25.58
N ALA A 37 12.72 -22.91 25.38
CA ALA A 37 13.37 -21.86 26.16
C ALA A 37 12.51 -20.58 26.08
N PRO A 38 12.27 -19.88 27.20
CA PRO A 38 11.45 -18.67 27.19
C PRO A 38 12.03 -17.66 26.19
N THR A 39 11.21 -17.24 25.24
CA THR A 39 11.59 -16.21 24.26
C THR A 39 11.97 -14.95 25.04
N PRO A 40 13.11 -14.29 24.71
CA PRO A 40 13.45 -13.01 25.33
C PRO A 40 12.26 -12.04 25.18
N PRO A 41 11.99 -11.20 26.19
CA PRO A 41 10.93 -10.21 26.08
C PRO A 41 11.21 -9.29 24.89
N GLN A 42 10.25 -9.21 23.96
CA GLN A 42 10.35 -8.33 22.81
C GLN A 42 10.37 -6.86 23.27
N PRO A 43 11.13 -5.98 22.59
CA PRO A 43 11.10 -4.55 22.88
C PRO A 43 9.66 -4.03 22.77
N THR A 44 9.26 -3.18 23.72
CA THR A 44 7.94 -2.54 23.68
C THR A 44 7.95 -1.42 22.63
N PHE A 45 6.85 -1.28 21.89
CA PHE A 45 6.68 -0.24 20.88
C PHE A 45 5.29 0.40 21.00
N THR A 46 5.15 1.61 20.45
CA THR A 46 3.85 2.29 20.37
C THR A 46 3.11 1.77 19.13
N SER A 47 1.90 1.25 19.29
CA SER A 47 1.08 0.80 18.16
C SER A 47 0.78 1.95 17.20
N LEU A 48 0.87 1.69 15.90
CA LEU A 48 0.48 2.65 14.87
C LEU A 48 -1.04 2.73 14.70
N ALA A 49 -1.78 1.72 15.15
CA ALA A 49 -3.23 1.68 15.02
C ALA A 49 -3.89 2.58 16.07
N LYS A 50 -4.26 3.78 15.64
CA LYS A 50 -5.03 4.73 16.45
C LYS A 50 -6.47 4.74 15.99
N LYS A 51 -7.41 4.77 16.93
CA LYS A 51 -8.83 4.93 16.62
C LYS A 51 -9.15 6.40 16.32
N GLY A 52 -9.86 6.64 15.22
CA GLY A 52 -10.41 7.93 14.84
C GLY A 52 -11.71 8.26 15.60
N PRO A 53 -12.33 9.41 15.33
CA PRO A 53 -13.58 9.85 15.95
C PRO A 53 -14.76 8.90 15.72
N ASP A 54 -14.73 8.13 14.65
CA ASP A 54 -15.72 7.11 14.27
C ASP A 54 -15.48 5.75 14.95
N GLY A 55 -14.44 5.64 15.80
CA GLY A 55 -14.05 4.40 16.48
C GLY A 55 -13.30 3.41 15.58
N LYS A 56 -13.06 3.73 14.31
CA LYS A 56 -12.30 2.92 13.36
C LYS A 56 -10.80 3.24 13.43
N VAL A 57 -9.96 2.26 13.13
CA VAL A 57 -8.52 2.40 12.92
C VAL A 57 -8.28 3.38 11.78
N MET A 58 -7.58 4.47 12.10
CA MET A 58 -7.16 5.46 11.10
C MET A 58 -6.24 4.80 10.08
N ARG A 59 -6.57 4.93 8.80
CA ARG A 59 -5.76 4.40 7.71
C ARG A 59 -4.54 5.32 7.52
N LEU A 60 -3.35 4.77 7.69
CA LEU A 60 -2.10 5.52 7.48
C LEU A 60 -1.96 5.92 6.00
N GLU A 61 -1.73 7.20 5.75
CA GLU A 61 -1.23 7.68 4.45
C GLU A 61 0.25 7.29 4.29
N GLY A 62 0.65 6.98 3.05
CA GLY A 62 2.05 6.63 2.75
C GLY A 62 2.44 5.19 3.11
N VAL A 63 3.76 4.97 3.18
CA VAL A 63 4.38 3.65 3.34
C VAL A 63 4.37 3.26 4.82
N VAL A 64 3.73 2.14 5.15
CA VAL A 64 3.56 1.70 6.55
C VAL A 64 4.90 1.42 7.22
N ASP A 65 5.87 0.86 6.49
CA ASP A 65 7.21 0.57 7.00
C ASP A 65 7.93 1.84 7.48
N ILE A 66 7.72 2.98 6.80
CA ILE A 66 8.32 4.26 7.19
C ILE A 66 7.68 4.79 8.48
N ALA A 67 6.36 4.63 8.63
CA ALA A 67 5.68 4.94 9.89
C ALA A 67 6.15 4.04 11.03
N ALA A 68 6.41 2.75 10.74
CA ALA A 68 6.94 1.81 11.72
C ALA A 68 8.37 2.17 12.17
N PHE A 69 9.24 2.67 11.27
CA PHE A 69 10.57 3.15 11.65
C PHE A 69 10.52 4.24 12.73
N ALA A 70 9.52 5.11 12.71
CA ALA A 70 9.38 6.20 13.67
C ALA A 70 9.05 5.74 15.11
N VAL A 71 8.50 4.54 15.28
CA VAL A 71 8.12 3.98 16.59
C VAL A 71 8.95 2.74 16.97
N ASN A 72 9.89 2.35 16.11
CA ASN A 72 10.77 1.22 16.34
C ASN A 72 11.95 1.64 17.24
N PRO A 73 12.01 1.18 18.50
CA PRO A 73 13.05 1.61 19.45
C PRO A 73 14.47 1.15 19.06
N LEU A 74 14.61 0.22 18.12
CA LEU A 74 15.90 -0.25 17.61
C LEU A 74 16.42 0.60 16.44
N ILE A 75 15.62 1.54 15.92
CA ILE A 75 15.98 2.44 14.83
C ILE A 75 16.08 3.85 15.38
N ASP A 76 17.30 4.27 15.70
CA ASP A 76 17.58 5.61 16.21
C ASP A 76 17.75 6.65 15.10
N THR A 77 17.88 7.93 15.48
CA THR A 77 18.08 9.04 14.54
C THR A 77 19.31 8.84 13.65
N ALA A 78 20.39 8.26 14.19
CA ALA A 78 21.61 7.97 13.44
C ALA A 78 21.35 6.89 12.36
N THR A 79 20.61 5.84 12.71
CA THR A 79 20.16 4.82 11.78
C THR A 79 19.26 5.41 10.71
N LEU A 80 18.25 6.22 11.07
CA LEU A 80 17.37 6.90 10.12
C LEU A 80 18.16 7.77 9.13
N ALA A 81 19.13 8.54 9.62
CA ALA A 81 20.00 9.36 8.79
C ALA A 81 20.85 8.51 7.83
N ARG A 82 21.36 7.36 8.31
CA ARG A 82 22.17 6.43 7.51
C ARG A 82 21.36 5.73 6.41
N ILE A 83 20.16 5.25 6.70
CA ILE A 83 19.34 4.49 5.73
C ILE A 83 18.58 5.40 4.76
N ARG A 84 18.46 6.71 5.06
CA ARG A 84 17.74 7.71 4.27
C ARG A 84 18.04 7.65 2.76
N PRO A 85 19.30 7.56 2.29
CA PRO A 85 19.56 7.46 0.84
C PRO A 85 18.95 6.20 0.22
N ALA A 86 19.03 5.06 0.89
CA ALA A 86 18.45 3.80 0.41
C ALA A 86 16.91 3.80 0.41
N VAL A 87 16.30 4.52 1.36
CA VAL A 87 14.85 4.75 1.37
C VAL A 87 14.44 5.63 0.18
N LEU A 88 15.18 6.71 -0.09
CA LEU A 88 14.89 7.59 -1.24
C LEU A 88 15.06 6.87 -2.57
N GLU A 89 16.07 6.00 -2.69
CA GLU A 89 16.27 5.13 -3.85
C GLU A 89 15.06 4.20 -4.04
N TRP A 90 14.64 3.50 -2.98
CA TRP A 90 13.46 2.63 -3.06
C TRP A 90 12.17 3.38 -3.42
N ILE A 91 11.99 4.60 -2.89
CA ILE A 91 10.84 5.45 -3.26
C ILE A 91 10.89 5.81 -4.76
N ALA A 92 12.07 6.11 -5.30
CA ALA A 92 12.24 6.38 -6.73
C ALA A 92 11.92 5.15 -7.59
N ASP A 93 12.26 3.96 -7.13
CA ASP A 93 11.90 2.69 -7.78
C ASP A 93 10.38 2.48 -7.77
N VAL A 94 9.71 2.73 -6.64
CA VAL A 94 8.25 2.62 -6.53
C VAL A 94 7.54 3.69 -7.37
N ASP A 95 8.09 4.90 -7.47
CA ASP A 95 7.58 5.94 -8.38
C ASP A 95 7.66 5.48 -9.83
N GLN A 96 8.82 4.94 -10.25
CA GLN A 96 8.98 4.41 -11.60
C GLN A 96 7.98 3.28 -11.85
N LEU A 97 7.80 2.39 -10.86
CA LEU A 97 6.83 1.31 -10.95
C LEU A 97 5.40 1.82 -11.13
N ALA A 98 5.01 2.87 -10.41
CA ALA A 98 3.70 3.50 -10.55
C ALA A 98 3.52 4.17 -11.93
N ILE A 99 4.58 4.76 -12.49
CA ILE A 99 4.57 5.34 -13.85
C ILE A 99 4.44 4.25 -14.92
N ASP A 100 5.18 3.15 -14.77
CA ASP A 100 5.19 2.06 -15.74
C ASP A 100 3.90 1.26 -15.75
N ASN A 101 3.18 1.24 -14.63
CA ASN A 101 1.90 0.56 -14.46
C ASN A 101 0.75 1.56 -14.23
N LEU A 102 0.84 2.76 -14.81
CA LEU A 102 -0.13 3.84 -14.58
C LEU A 102 -1.55 3.43 -14.96
N ASP A 103 -1.73 2.62 -16.00
CA ASP A 103 -3.04 2.09 -16.40
C ASP A 103 -3.68 1.25 -15.30
N PHE A 104 -2.89 0.47 -14.56
CA PHE A 104 -3.37 -0.29 -13.41
C PHE A 104 -3.73 0.61 -12.25
N ILE A 105 -2.89 1.60 -11.95
CA ILE A 105 -3.14 2.58 -10.90
C ILE A 105 -4.42 3.37 -11.18
N GLU A 106 -4.63 3.86 -12.41
CA GLU A 106 -5.85 4.60 -12.80
C GLU A 106 -7.11 3.74 -12.71
N ARG A 107 -7.01 2.41 -12.84
CA ARG A 107 -8.13 1.47 -12.63
C ARG A 107 -8.40 1.18 -11.16
N LEU A 108 -7.36 1.13 -10.33
CA LEU A 108 -7.48 0.90 -8.88
C LEU A 108 -7.99 2.15 -8.16
N GLU A 109 -7.45 3.31 -8.52
CA GLU A 109 -7.77 4.64 -8.01
C GLU A 109 -8.29 5.50 -9.16
N PRO A 110 -9.57 5.36 -9.55
CA PRO A 110 -10.13 6.16 -10.64
C PRO A 110 -10.37 7.61 -10.20
N ALA A 111 -10.78 8.45 -11.15
CA ALA A 111 -11.12 9.83 -10.84
C ALA A 111 -12.30 9.90 -9.84
N PRO A 112 -12.39 10.96 -9.02
CA PRO A 112 -13.48 11.13 -8.06
C PRO A 112 -14.86 10.92 -8.71
N GLY A 113 -15.71 10.13 -8.05
CA GLY A 113 -17.06 9.79 -8.54
C GLY A 113 -17.15 8.52 -9.39
N GLN A 114 -16.02 7.86 -9.68
CA GLN A 114 -16.00 6.56 -10.35
C GLN A 114 -15.67 5.44 -9.36
N LYS A 115 -16.27 4.26 -9.56
CA LYS A 115 -15.95 3.05 -8.80
C LYS A 115 -14.70 2.39 -9.37
N GLY A 116 -13.69 2.19 -8.53
CA GLY A 116 -12.44 1.52 -8.87
C GLY A 116 -12.61 0.02 -9.05
N LEU A 117 -11.55 -0.63 -9.50
CA LEU A 117 -11.52 -2.09 -9.64
C LEU A 117 -11.73 -2.79 -8.29
N LEU A 118 -11.17 -2.24 -7.21
CA LEU A 118 -11.33 -2.78 -5.85
C LEU A 118 -12.79 -2.68 -5.36
N ASP A 119 -13.53 -1.65 -5.74
CA ASP A 119 -14.93 -1.49 -5.30
C ASP A 119 -15.84 -2.59 -5.85
N LYS A 120 -15.43 -3.20 -6.97
CA LYS A 120 -16.18 -4.20 -7.73
C LYS A 120 -15.73 -5.64 -7.48
N VAL A 121 -14.86 -5.86 -6.49
CA VAL A 121 -14.36 -7.21 -6.14
C VAL A 121 -15.52 -8.15 -5.86
N ASP A 122 -15.51 -9.27 -6.60
CA ASP A 122 -16.31 -10.45 -6.39
C ASP A 122 -15.41 -11.69 -6.40
N VAL A 123 -15.25 -12.32 -5.25
CA VAL A 123 -14.42 -13.53 -5.10
C VAL A 123 -14.94 -14.72 -5.88
N GLU A 124 -16.20 -14.70 -6.33
CA GLU A 124 -16.77 -15.73 -7.18
C GLU A 124 -16.41 -15.52 -8.67
N ASP A 125 -16.04 -14.29 -9.06
CA ASP A 125 -15.53 -13.97 -10.39
C ASP A 125 -14.04 -14.30 -10.54
N LYS A 126 -13.77 -15.54 -10.95
CA LYS A 126 -12.41 -16.05 -11.16
C LYS A 126 -11.59 -15.26 -12.19
N VAL A 127 -12.25 -14.67 -13.19
CA VAL A 127 -11.57 -13.90 -14.24
C VAL A 127 -11.08 -12.59 -13.64
N GLN A 128 -11.96 -11.90 -12.90
CA GLN A 128 -11.61 -10.69 -12.17
C GLN A 128 -10.47 -10.96 -11.18
N ILE A 129 -10.58 -12.00 -10.34
CA ILE A 129 -9.56 -12.35 -9.34
C ILE A 129 -8.20 -12.64 -9.99
N THR A 130 -8.19 -13.36 -11.11
CA THR A 130 -6.96 -13.65 -11.86
C THR A 130 -6.34 -12.37 -12.43
N GLN A 131 -7.15 -11.50 -13.03
CA GLN A 131 -6.68 -10.21 -13.55
C GLN A 131 -6.09 -9.34 -12.43
N MET A 132 -6.79 -9.25 -11.30
CA MET A 132 -6.34 -8.49 -10.14
C MET A 132 -5.01 -9.01 -9.59
N SER A 133 -4.88 -10.33 -9.47
CA SER A 133 -3.63 -10.97 -9.03
C SER A 133 -2.46 -10.65 -9.97
N GLN A 134 -2.68 -10.66 -11.28
CA GLN A 134 -1.63 -10.30 -12.25
C GLN A 134 -1.21 -8.83 -12.13
N MET A 135 -2.16 -7.91 -11.98
CA MET A 135 -1.88 -6.48 -11.76
C MET A 135 -1.08 -6.27 -10.47
N MET A 136 -1.45 -6.96 -9.38
CA MET A 136 -0.76 -6.86 -8.09
C MET A 136 0.67 -7.35 -8.15
N ASN A 137 0.92 -8.47 -8.84
CA ASN A 137 2.28 -8.99 -8.97
C ASN A 137 3.22 -7.98 -9.62
N GLN A 138 2.73 -7.19 -10.59
CA GLN A 138 3.52 -6.12 -11.21
C GLN A 138 3.72 -4.97 -10.22
N LEU A 139 2.65 -4.51 -9.56
CA LEU A 139 2.68 -3.40 -8.60
C LEU A 139 3.47 -3.71 -7.31
N MET A 140 3.67 -4.98 -6.96
CA MET A 140 4.45 -5.40 -5.80
C MET A 140 5.93 -5.63 -6.07
N SER A 141 6.39 -5.45 -7.32
CA SER A 141 7.74 -5.88 -7.73
C SER A 141 8.90 -5.18 -7.00
N ALA A 142 8.69 -3.97 -6.46
CA ALA A 142 9.67 -3.26 -5.63
C ALA A 142 9.87 -3.89 -4.23
N GLY A 143 8.94 -4.74 -3.80
CA GLY A 143 8.95 -5.41 -2.50
C GLY A 143 8.77 -4.46 -1.30
N PRO A 144 8.58 -5.00 -0.08
CA PRO A 144 8.49 -4.19 1.14
C PRO A 144 9.81 -3.48 1.45
N LEU A 145 9.73 -2.20 1.83
CA LEU A 145 10.91 -1.38 2.13
C LEU A 145 11.83 -2.00 3.19
N THR A 146 11.27 -2.51 4.29
CA THR A 146 12.05 -3.13 5.38
C THR A 146 12.89 -4.30 4.87
N ALA A 147 12.29 -5.17 4.04
CA ALA A 147 12.98 -6.33 3.47
C ALA A 147 14.11 -5.89 2.54
N THR A 148 13.87 -4.86 1.71
CA THR A 148 14.90 -4.28 0.83
C THR A 148 16.07 -3.71 1.63
N LEU A 149 15.79 -3.00 2.73
CA LEU A 149 16.85 -2.46 3.58
C LEU A 149 17.63 -3.55 4.34
N GLU A 150 16.98 -4.63 4.76
CA GLU A 150 17.67 -5.79 5.35
C GLU A 150 18.63 -6.46 4.36
N VAL A 151 18.17 -6.73 3.14
CA VAL A 151 18.98 -7.33 2.07
C VAL A 151 20.17 -6.44 1.72
N LYS A 152 19.98 -5.11 1.68
CA LYS A 152 21.05 -4.12 1.48
C LYS A 152 21.94 -3.93 2.72
N GLN A 153 21.76 -4.71 3.79
CA GLN A 153 22.47 -4.60 5.08
C GLN A 153 22.36 -3.20 5.71
N GLN A 154 21.31 -2.47 5.38
CA GLN A 154 21.00 -1.16 5.93
C GLN A 154 20.24 -1.27 7.25
N LEU A 155 19.52 -2.37 7.48
CA LEU A 155 18.94 -2.72 8.77
C LEU A 155 19.50 -4.07 9.25
N THR A 156 19.66 -4.23 10.56
CA THR A 156 19.95 -5.55 11.14
C THR A 156 18.70 -6.42 11.12
N LYS A 157 18.89 -7.74 11.30
CA LYS A 157 17.77 -8.67 11.40
C LYS A 157 16.83 -8.35 12.57
N GLU A 158 17.37 -7.89 13.70
CA GLU A 158 16.54 -7.46 14.85
C GLU A 158 15.74 -6.20 14.53
N GLN A 159 16.37 -5.20 13.90
CA GLN A 159 15.69 -3.97 13.49
C GLN A 159 14.55 -4.26 12.51
N SER A 160 14.83 -5.07 11.49
CA SER A 160 13.83 -5.49 10.50
C SER A 160 12.73 -6.35 11.11
N GLY A 161 13.07 -7.32 11.96
CA GLY A 161 12.10 -8.19 12.62
C GLY A 161 11.13 -7.42 13.52
N LEU A 162 11.63 -6.44 14.27
CA LEU A 162 10.76 -5.58 15.07
C LEU A 162 9.90 -4.66 14.19
N ASN A 163 10.45 -4.13 13.09
CA ASN A 163 9.67 -3.30 12.17
C ASN A 163 8.50 -4.08 11.53
N GLN A 164 8.76 -5.32 11.11
CA GLN A 164 7.73 -6.22 10.59
C GLN A 164 6.66 -6.53 11.65
N THR A 165 7.06 -6.66 12.92
CA THR A 165 6.12 -6.86 14.04
C THR A 165 5.21 -5.64 14.22
N ILE A 166 5.76 -4.42 14.17
CA ILE A 166 5.00 -3.16 14.26
C ILE A 166 4.02 -3.03 13.09
N THR A 167 4.48 -3.26 11.86
CA THR A 167 3.64 -3.24 10.65
C THR A 167 2.53 -4.29 10.76
N SER A 168 2.84 -5.50 11.22
CA SER A 168 1.86 -6.59 11.36
C SER A 168 0.81 -6.30 12.42
N ASP A 169 1.18 -5.70 13.57
CA ASP A 169 0.23 -5.24 14.59
C ASP A 169 -0.80 -4.28 13.98
N TYR A 170 -0.34 -3.26 13.27
CA TYR A 170 -1.22 -2.30 12.59
C TYR A 170 -2.16 -2.98 11.58
N LEU A 171 -1.63 -3.85 10.72
CA LEU A 171 -2.42 -4.55 9.71
C LEU A 171 -3.42 -5.53 10.34
N GLN A 172 -3.06 -6.20 11.42
CA GLN A 172 -3.97 -7.08 12.14
C GLN A 172 -5.14 -6.31 12.75
N GLN A 173 -4.88 -5.15 13.35
CA GLN A 173 -5.96 -4.29 13.87
C GLN A 173 -6.86 -3.78 12.75
N CYS A 174 -6.28 -3.43 11.59
CA CYS A 174 -7.02 -3.07 10.39
C CYS A 174 -7.96 -4.19 9.90
N MET A 175 -7.47 -5.44 9.87
CA MET A 175 -8.25 -6.62 9.47
C MET A 175 -9.35 -6.95 10.49
N ASN A 176 -9.05 -6.85 11.79
CA ASN A 176 -10.02 -7.10 12.85
C ASN A 176 -11.21 -6.14 12.76
N GLU A 177 -10.98 -4.86 12.44
CA GLU A 177 -12.06 -3.90 12.18
C GLU A 177 -12.96 -4.34 11.03
N ILE A 178 -12.38 -4.72 9.89
CA ILE A 178 -13.13 -5.13 8.70
C ILE A 178 -13.97 -6.39 9.01
N GLN A 179 -13.41 -7.32 9.77
CA GLN A 179 -14.14 -8.51 10.20
C GLN A 179 -15.23 -8.21 11.22
N ALA A 180 -15.06 -7.17 12.04
CA ALA A 180 -16.06 -6.71 13.00
C ALA A 180 -17.15 -5.85 12.35
N GLU A 181 -17.03 -5.49 11.07
CA GLU A 181 -18.01 -4.64 10.39
C GLU A 181 -19.41 -5.28 10.41
N PRO A 182 -20.45 -4.52 10.80
CA PRO A 182 -21.81 -5.03 10.84
C PRO A 182 -22.26 -5.52 9.46
N VAL A 183 -22.90 -6.69 9.45
CA VAL A 183 -23.45 -7.26 8.22
C VAL A 183 -24.61 -6.36 7.74
N PRO A 184 -24.66 -6.03 6.44
CA PRO A 184 -25.79 -5.28 5.88
C PRO A 184 -27.12 -6.00 6.11
N ALA A 185 -28.16 -5.25 6.48
CA ALA A 185 -29.45 -5.81 6.87
C ALA A 185 -30.12 -6.61 5.75
N GLU A 186 -29.87 -6.25 4.49
CA GLU A 186 -30.33 -6.93 3.30
C GLU A 186 -29.77 -8.36 3.12
N LEU A 187 -28.68 -8.70 3.82
CA LEU A 187 -28.08 -10.03 3.79
C LEU A 187 -28.53 -10.90 4.98
N ALA A 188 -29.36 -10.37 5.88
CA ALA A 188 -29.79 -11.08 7.07
C ALA A 188 -30.50 -12.41 6.73
N GLY A 189 -30.11 -13.48 7.41
CA GLY A 189 -30.66 -14.82 7.19
C GLY A 189 -30.09 -15.57 5.98
N ASN A 190 -29.24 -14.95 5.16
CA ASN A 190 -28.55 -15.62 4.05
C ASN A 190 -27.06 -15.83 4.38
N GLU A 191 -26.74 -16.94 5.07
CA GLU A 191 -25.38 -17.21 5.52
C GLU A 191 -24.34 -17.24 4.39
N GLN A 192 -24.70 -17.73 3.20
CA GLN A 192 -23.77 -17.76 2.07
C GLN A 192 -23.46 -16.34 1.58
N ALA A 193 -24.46 -15.47 1.45
CA ALA A 193 -24.26 -14.08 1.07
C ALA A 193 -23.45 -13.31 2.12
N ILE A 194 -23.68 -13.60 3.41
CA ILE A 194 -22.88 -13.03 4.52
C ILE A 194 -21.42 -13.47 4.41
N ARG A 195 -21.15 -14.77 4.18
CA ARG A 195 -19.80 -15.28 3.98
C ARG A 195 -19.12 -14.60 2.79
N ASN A 196 -19.79 -14.55 1.63
CA ASN A 196 -19.24 -13.92 0.43
C ASN A 196 -18.95 -12.43 0.65
N TRP A 197 -19.85 -11.70 1.32
CA TRP A 197 -19.63 -10.29 1.66
C TRP A 197 -18.39 -10.10 2.56
N ARG A 198 -18.23 -10.92 3.61
CA ARG A 198 -17.05 -10.85 4.50
C ARG A 198 -15.76 -11.15 3.74
N VAL A 199 -15.77 -12.17 2.89
CA VAL A 199 -14.60 -12.54 2.07
C VAL A 199 -14.30 -11.43 1.07
N ASN A 200 -15.31 -10.85 0.42
CA ASN A 200 -15.12 -9.72 -0.50
C ASN A 200 -14.48 -8.52 0.21
N ASN A 201 -14.96 -8.13 1.40
CA ASN A 201 -14.38 -7.00 2.13
C ASN A 201 -12.94 -7.25 2.57
N LEU A 202 -12.63 -8.47 3.04
CA LEU A 202 -11.25 -8.83 3.39
C LEU A 202 -10.35 -8.83 2.16
N THR A 203 -10.82 -9.43 1.05
CA THR A 203 -10.09 -9.47 -0.22
C THR A 203 -9.81 -8.07 -0.75
N LYS A 204 -10.79 -7.16 -0.72
CA LYS A 204 -10.61 -5.74 -1.07
C LYS A 204 -9.48 -5.10 -0.28
N PHE A 205 -9.44 -5.32 1.03
CA PHE A 205 -8.39 -4.78 1.89
C PHE A 205 -7.02 -5.36 1.57
N LEU A 206 -6.90 -6.68 1.42
CA LEU A 206 -5.62 -7.33 1.09
C LEU A 206 -5.09 -6.85 -0.26
N TYR A 207 -5.98 -6.70 -1.22
CA TYR A 207 -5.66 -6.17 -2.55
C TYR A 207 -5.26 -4.70 -2.54
N HIS A 208 -5.93 -3.87 -1.74
CA HIS A 208 -5.51 -2.50 -1.52
C HIS A 208 -4.12 -2.43 -0.88
N LEU A 209 -3.86 -3.28 0.13
CA LEU A 209 -2.56 -3.36 0.80
C LEU A 209 -1.44 -3.73 -0.17
N SER A 210 -1.65 -4.72 -1.03
CA SER A 210 -0.69 -5.15 -2.05
C SER A 210 -0.29 -4.05 -3.04
N CYS A 211 -1.17 -3.08 -3.29
CA CYS A 211 -0.90 -1.97 -4.22
C CYS A 211 -0.66 -0.64 -3.51
N LYS A 212 -0.57 -0.66 -2.17
CA LYS A 212 -0.58 0.55 -1.36
C LYS A 212 0.58 1.48 -1.67
N ASP A 213 1.79 0.94 -1.78
CA ASP A 213 2.99 1.77 -1.96
C ASP A 213 3.01 2.45 -3.34
N PRO A 214 2.76 1.76 -4.48
CA PRO A 214 2.59 2.42 -5.77
C PRO A 214 1.44 3.45 -5.80
N ILE A 215 0.31 3.15 -5.16
CA ILE A 215 -0.81 4.10 -5.04
C ILE A 215 -0.37 5.35 -4.25
N ALA A 216 0.33 5.17 -3.13
CA ALA A 216 0.85 6.26 -2.33
C ALA A 216 1.87 7.10 -3.10
N SER A 217 2.77 6.45 -3.87
CA SER A 217 3.71 7.11 -4.76
C SER A 217 3.00 7.94 -5.83
N PHE A 218 1.99 7.38 -6.51
CA PHE A 218 1.18 8.13 -7.47
C PHE A 218 0.50 9.34 -6.82
N GLN A 219 -0.17 9.14 -5.68
CA GLN A 219 -0.83 10.22 -4.94
C GLN A 219 0.16 11.30 -4.50
N ARG A 220 1.38 10.94 -4.09
CA ARG A 220 2.45 11.88 -3.77
C ARG A 220 2.93 12.64 -5.01
N MET A 221 3.16 11.97 -6.13
CA MET A 221 3.54 12.63 -7.38
C MET A 221 2.47 13.64 -7.81
N LEU A 222 1.18 13.36 -7.66
CA LEU A 222 0.13 14.35 -7.95
C LEU A 222 0.24 15.60 -7.04
N VAL A 223 0.54 15.42 -5.77
CA VAL A 223 0.76 16.54 -4.83
C VAL A 223 2.02 17.33 -5.18
N ASP A 224 3.10 16.64 -5.53
CA ASP A 224 4.37 17.26 -5.90
C ASP A 224 4.27 18.00 -7.25
N ALA A 225 3.48 17.46 -8.19
CA ALA A 225 3.11 18.14 -9.43
C ALA A 225 2.34 19.41 -9.16
N ALA A 226 1.36 19.40 -8.24
CA ALA A 226 0.57 20.60 -7.92
C ALA A 226 1.46 21.77 -7.44
N LYS A 227 2.46 21.48 -6.62
CA LYS A 227 3.43 22.46 -6.12
C LYS A 227 4.39 22.98 -7.19
N ASN A 228 4.59 22.22 -8.26
CA ASN A 228 5.56 22.52 -9.33
C ASN A 228 4.89 22.67 -10.70
N ILE A 229 3.58 22.95 -10.75
CA ILE A 229 2.77 22.70 -11.93
C ILE A 229 3.24 23.46 -13.18
N ASP A 230 3.69 24.71 -13.02
CA ASP A 230 4.23 25.48 -14.14
C ASP A 230 5.47 24.80 -14.74
N ARG A 231 6.41 24.39 -13.88
CA ARG A 231 7.66 23.72 -14.30
C ARG A 231 7.38 22.39 -14.98
N VAL A 232 6.41 21.62 -14.46
CA VAL A 232 6.01 20.34 -15.06
C VAL A 232 5.38 20.57 -16.44
N VAL A 233 4.40 21.48 -16.55
CA VAL A 233 3.70 21.73 -17.81
C VAL A 233 4.64 22.34 -18.86
N ASP A 234 5.56 23.21 -18.47
CA ASP A 234 6.57 23.77 -19.38
C ASP A 234 7.51 22.68 -19.92
N ALA A 235 7.93 21.74 -19.06
CA ALA A 235 8.78 20.61 -19.45
C ALA A 235 8.10 19.62 -20.41
N MET A 236 6.77 19.58 -20.45
CA MET A 236 6.00 18.72 -21.36
C MET A 236 6.03 19.18 -22.82
N ALA A 237 6.45 20.43 -23.10
CA ALA A 237 6.52 21.01 -24.44
C ALA A 237 5.23 20.82 -25.28
N LEU A 238 4.06 20.92 -24.63
CA LEU A 238 2.77 20.73 -25.29
C LEU A 238 2.50 21.83 -26.33
N SER A 239 1.81 21.49 -27.41
CA SER A 239 1.39 22.43 -28.45
C SER A 239 -0.09 22.31 -28.82
N GLY A 240 -0.60 23.31 -29.55
CA GLY A 240 -1.97 23.31 -30.07
C GLY A 240 -3.07 23.41 -29.00
N ASP A 241 -4.26 22.90 -29.35
CA ASP A 241 -5.47 22.91 -28.51
C ASP A 241 -5.26 22.24 -27.15
N GLN A 242 -4.48 21.17 -27.11
CA GLN A 242 -4.19 20.45 -25.88
C GLN A 242 -3.39 21.30 -24.88
N ALA A 243 -2.39 22.05 -25.35
CA ALA A 243 -1.63 22.96 -24.49
C ALA A 243 -2.53 24.03 -23.87
N SER A 244 -3.48 24.56 -24.65
CA SER A 244 -4.48 25.52 -24.17
C SER A 244 -5.37 24.94 -23.07
N LYS A 245 -5.88 23.72 -23.26
CA LYS A 245 -6.71 23.01 -22.25
C LYS A 245 -5.94 22.75 -20.96
N VAL A 246 -4.71 22.23 -21.06
CA VAL A 246 -3.85 22.00 -19.89
C VAL A 246 -3.54 23.29 -19.14
N ARG A 247 -3.19 24.36 -19.86
CA ARG A 247 -2.91 25.67 -19.25
C ARG A 247 -4.13 26.28 -18.57
N ALA A 248 -5.34 26.03 -19.09
CA ALA A 248 -6.58 26.51 -18.47
C ALA A 248 -6.86 25.89 -17.09
N GLU A 249 -6.31 24.70 -16.79
CA GLU A 249 -6.47 24.02 -15.50
C GLU A 249 -5.46 24.50 -14.44
N ILE A 250 -4.33 25.11 -14.84
CA ILE A 250 -3.26 25.54 -13.93
C ILE A 250 -3.77 26.44 -12.79
N PRO A 251 -4.64 27.44 -13.01
CA PRO A 251 -5.18 28.26 -11.92
C PRO A 251 -5.90 27.43 -10.85
N ALA A 252 -6.67 26.41 -11.25
CA ALA A 252 -7.38 25.54 -10.31
C ALA A 252 -6.39 24.64 -9.53
N VAL A 253 -5.31 24.19 -10.16
CA VAL A 253 -4.23 23.45 -9.47
C VAL A 253 -3.54 24.34 -8.43
N LYS A 254 -3.24 25.60 -8.77
CA LYS A 254 -2.60 26.56 -7.85
C LYS A 254 -3.51 27.00 -6.69
N ALA A 255 -4.82 27.02 -6.92
CA ALA A 255 -5.80 27.37 -5.88
C ALA A 255 -6.04 26.24 -4.87
N ALA A 256 -5.61 25.00 -5.16
CA ALA A 256 -5.81 23.86 -4.29
C ALA A 256 -4.92 23.92 -3.05
N THR A 257 -5.54 23.89 -1.87
CA THR A 257 -4.86 24.09 -0.57
C THR A 257 -4.62 22.79 0.19
N THR A 258 -5.47 21.79 -0.01
CA THR A 258 -5.33 20.48 0.64
C THR A 258 -4.70 19.45 -0.31
N ARG A 259 -4.07 18.41 0.26
CA ARG A 259 -3.56 17.27 -0.54
C ARG A 259 -4.65 16.63 -1.40
N GLN A 260 -5.88 16.57 -0.90
CA GLN A 260 -7.02 16.02 -1.64
C GLN A 260 -7.40 16.92 -2.83
N GLU A 261 -7.51 18.23 -2.61
CA GLU A 261 -7.79 19.20 -3.68
C GLU A 261 -6.69 19.20 -4.74
N GLN A 262 -5.42 19.12 -4.31
CA GLN A 262 -4.26 19.09 -5.20
C GLN A 262 -4.30 17.86 -6.10
N ARG A 263 -4.50 16.67 -5.51
CA ARG A 263 -4.67 15.42 -6.26
C ARG A 263 -5.83 15.52 -7.26
N ALA A 264 -6.98 16.03 -6.84
CA ALA A 264 -8.14 16.17 -7.70
C ALA A 264 -7.91 17.16 -8.85
N ALA A 265 -7.30 18.30 -8.59
CA ALA A 265 -7.02 19.33 -9.60
C ALA A 265 -5.99 18.84 -10.63
N VAL A 266 -4.90 18.21 -10.20
CA VAL A 266 -3.89 17.65 -11.12
C VAL A 266 -4.49 16.53 -11.97
N ARG A 267 -5.37 15.69 -11.40
CA ARG A 267 -6.07 14.66 -12.19
C ARG A 267 -7.00 15.24 -13.26
N ARG A 268 -7.69 16.36 -12.98
CA ARG A 268 -8.49 17.06 -14.00
C ARG A 268 -7.61 17.55 -15.14
N LEU A 269 -6.45 18.14 -14.83
CA LEU A 269 -5.46 18.56 -15.82
C LEU A 269 -4.96 17.37 -16.65
N MET A 270 -4.60 16.26 -16.02
CA MET A 270 -4.17 15.04 -16.70
C MET A 270 -5.28 14.43 -17.58
N GLY A 271 -6.56 14.72 -17.30
CA GLY A 271 -7.68 14.31 -18.13
C GLY A 271 -7.65 14.87 -19.57
N HIS A 272 -6.89 15.93 -19.80
CA HIS A 272 -6.65 16.50 -21.13
C HIS A 272 -5.45 15.87 -21.86
N LEU A 273 -4.71 14.98 -21.21
CA LEU A 273 -3.52 14.31 -21.73
C LEU A 273 -3.84 12.91 -22.27
N SER A 274 -3.16 12.49 -23.34
CA SER A 274 -3.14 11.09 -23.74
C SER A 274 -2.47 10.23 -22.68
N PHE A 275 -2.66 8.91 -22.72
CA PHE A 275 -2.04 8.02 -21.74
C PHE A 275 -0.51 8.17 -21.67
N GLU A 276 0.18 8.19 -22.83
CA GLU A 276 1.64 8.38 -22.87
C GLU A 276 2.06 9.74 -22.31
N GLN A 277 1.28 10.79 -22.57
CA GLN A 277 1.54 12.12 -22.00
C GLN A 277 1.26 12.17 -20.49
N ARG A 278 0.34 11.37 -19.95
CA ARG A 278 0.14 11.24 -18.50
C ARG A 278 1.34 10.57 -17.83
N ARG A 279 1.91 9.53 -18.45
CA ARG A 279 3.15 8.90 -17.98
C ARG A 279 4.30 9.90 -18.00
N GLU A 280 4.48 10.60 -19.12
CA GLU A 280 5.50 11.65 -19.26
C GLU A 280 5.32 12.77 -18.23
N PHE A 281 4.08 13.20 -17.97
CA PHE A 281 3.78 14.22 -16.95
C PHE A 281 4.27 13.81 -15.55
N LEU A 282 4.07 12.54 -15.17
CA LEU A 282 4.56 12.00 -13.90
C LEU A 282 6.09 11.87 -13.89
N THR A 283 6.69 11.43 -15.01
CA THR A 283 8.16 11.41 -15.17
C THR A 283 8.76 12.80 -14.97
N ARG A 284 8.22 13.82 -15.64
CA ARG A 284 8.64 15.23 -15.48
C ARG A 284 8.43 15.74 -14.07
N THR A 285 7.33 15.35 -13.44
CA THR A 285 7.09 15.68 -12.03
C THR A 285 8.23 15.19 -11.14
N ARG A 286 8.66 13.93 -11.29
CA ARG A 286 9.77 13.37 -10.52
C ARG A 286 11.12 14.06 -10.80
N GLU A 287 11.34 14.52 -12.03
CA GLU A 287 12.56 15.23 -12.40
C GLU A 287 12.64 16.65 -11.82
N VAL A 288 11.50 17.37 -11.77
CA VAL A 288 11.49 18.78 -11.37
C VAL A 288 11.17 18.99 -9.88
N ALA A 289 10.44 18.06 -9.27
CA ALA A 289 10.08 18.11 -7.86
C ALA A 289 11.13 17.35 -7.04
N PRO A 290 11.70 17.96 -5.98
CA PRO A 290 12.56 17.23 -5.07
C PRO A 290 11.75 16.11 -4.40
N LEU A 291 12.36 14.92 -4.25
CA LEU A 291 11.79 13.85 -3.45
C LEU A 291 11.51 14.38 -2.03
N THR A 292 10.24 14.39 -1.65
CA THR A 292 9.82 14.80 -0.31
C THR A 292 10.44 13.87 0.72
N ASP A 293 10.99 14.43 1.81
CA ASP A 293 11.57 13.65 2.89
C ASP A 293 10.55 12.63 3.43
N PRO A 294 10.82 11.31 3.33
CA PRO A 294 9.91 10.27 3.76
C PRO A 294 9.55 10.35 5.24
N TYR A 295 10.43 10.89 6.08
CA TYR A 295 10.27 10.93 7.54
C TYR A 295 9.56 12.19 8.03
N LEU A 296 9.40 13.21 7.19
CA LEU A 296 8.66 14.43 7.54
C LEU A 296 7.18 14.33 7.16
N ALA A 297 6.81 13.37 6.31
CA ALA A 297 5.45 13.18 5.81
C ALA A 297 4.50 12.52 6.82
N THR A 298 5.02 11.92 7.90
CA THR A 298 4.27 11.21 8.94
C THR A 298 3.88 12.09 10.14
N SER A 299 4.27 13.37 10.12
CA SER A 299 4.09 14.33 11.24
C SER A 299 2.78 15.13 11.19
N SER A 300 1.84 14.77 10.30
CA SER A 300 0.57 15.49 10.10
C SER A 300 -0.63 14.60 10.36
#